data_AF-A0A511R266-F1
#
_entry.id   AF-A0A511R266-F1
#
_cell.length_a   1.000
_cell.length_b   1.000
_cell.length_c   1.000
_cell.angle_alpha   90.00
_cell.angle_beta   90.00
_cell.angle_gamma   90.00
#
_symmetry.space_group_name_H-M   'P 1'
#
loop_
_entity.id
_entity.type
_entity.pdbx_description
1 polymer ?
#
loop_
_entity_poly.entity_id
_entity_poly.type
_entity_poly.pdbx_seq_one_letter_code
_entity_poly.pdbx_strand_id
1 'polypeptide(L)' 'MPKVQLKENVDYYLENGLYVFTEAYHLKRGYCCGSRCRHCPYPKEIQAQTVQLRLEGRPIQSREAFVVRFGPLLVEP' A
#
# COMPACT_ATOMS: atom_id res chain seq x y z
N MET A 1 -1.47 5.41 -19.95
CA MET A 1 -1.13 4.53 -18.81
C MET A 1 -1.11 3.10 -19.29
N PRO A 2 0.01 2.37 -19.22
CA PRO A 2 0.00 0.94 -19.53
C PRO A 2 -0.94 0.24 -18.55
N LYS A 3 -1.86 -0.59 -19.07
CA LYS A 3 -2.73 -1.41 -18.22
C LYS A 3 -1.84 -2.36 -17.44
N VAL A 4 -1.71 -2.14 -16.13
CA VAL A 4 -1.08 -3.11 -15.23
C VAL A 4 -1.96 -4.35 -15.26
N GLN A 5 -1.44 -5.43 -15.84
CA GLN A 5 -2.14 -6.71 -15.85
C GLN A 5 -2.13 -7.26 -14.43
N LEU A 6 -3.32 -7.32 -13.81
CA LEU A 6 -3.51 -7.94 -12.51
C LEU A 6 -3.58 -9.45 -12.70
N LYS A 7 -2.75 -10.18 -11.96
CA LYS A 7 -2.71 -11.63 -12.00
C LYS A 7 -3.45 -12.22 -10.79
N GLU A 8 -4.50 -12.98 -11.05
CA GLU A 8 -5.21 -13.75 -10.03
C GLU A 8 -4.27 -14.73 -9.34
N ASN A 9 -4.44 -14.93 -8.03
CA ASN A 9 -3.56 -15.68 -7.11
C ASN A 9 -2.18 -15.05 -6.86
N VAL A 10 -1.87 -13.90 -7.47
CA VAL A 10 -0.63 -13.15 -7.20
C VAL A 10 -0.94 -11.79 -6.64
N ASP A 11 -1.71 -10.98 -7.37
CA ASP A 11 -2.08 -9.61 -7.00
C ASP A 11 -3.38 -9.53 -6.21
N TYR A 12 -4.28 -10.48 -6.47
CA TYR A 12 -5.55 -10.59 -5.77
C TYR A 12 -6.06 -12.03 -5.82
N TYR A 13 -7.00 -12.34 -4.93
CA TYR A 13 -7.84 -13.52 -4.99
C TYR A 13 -9.29 -13.12 -4.67
N LEU A 14 -10.25 -13.97 -5.05
CA LEU A 14 -11.65 -13.76 -4.72
C LEU A 14 -12.00 -14.45 -3.40
N GLU A 15 -12.51 -13.68 -2.45
CA GLU A 15 -13.01 -14.17 -1.15
C GLU A 15 -14.46 -13.71 -1.03
N ASN A 16 -15.41 -14.65 -0.94
CA ASN A 16 -16.85 -14.34 -0.87
C ASN A 16 -17.35 -13.44 -2.02
N GLY A 17 -16.80 -13.60 -3.23
CA GLY A 17 -17.13 -12.78 -4.39
C GLY A 17 -16.52 -11.36 -4.38
N LEU A 18 -15.69 -11.04 -3.39
CA LEU A 18 -14.99 -9.77 -3.27
C LEU A 18 -13.51 -9.92 -3.64
N TYR A 19 -12.96 -8.90 -4.29
CA TYR A 19 -11.53 -8.83 -4.59
C TYR A 19 -10.73 -8.56 -3.32
N VAL A 20 -9.88 -9.51 -2.94
CA VAL A 20 -8.92 -9.34 -1.86
C VAL A 20 -7.53 -9.19 -2.45
N PHE A 21 -7.01 -7.97 -2.40
CA PHE A 21 -5.66 -7.68 -2.85
C PHE A 21 -4.63 -8.25 -1.89
N THR A 22 -3.58 -8.83 -2.45
CA THR A 22 -2.45 -9.39 -1.72
C THR A 22 -1.39 -8.34 -1.44
N GLU A 23 -0.40 -8.73 -0.64
CA GLU A 23 0.79 -7.96 -0.40
C GLU A 23 1.53 -7.57 -1.71
N ALA A 24 1.62 -8.49 -2.67
CA ALA A 24 2.33 -8.25 -3.93
C ALA A 24 1.71 -7.10 -4.74
N TYR A 25 0.38 -6.98 -4.73
CA TYR A 25 -0.29 -5.84 -5.36
C TYR A 25 0.01 -4.52 -4.64
N HIS A 26 0.04 -4.55 -3.31
CA HIS A 26 0.38 -3.38 -2.51
C HIS A 26 1.84 -2.94 -2.69
N LEU A 27 2.77 -3.89 -2.89
CA LEU A 27 4.16 -3.61 -3.26
C LEU A 27 4.25 -2.99 -4.67
N LYS A 28 3.51 -3.51 -5.65
CA LYS A 28 3.43 -2.93 -7.01
C LYS A 28 2.88 -1.50 -7.00
N ARG A 29 1.92 -1.22 -6.11
CA ARG A 29 1.41 0.15 -5.87
C ARG A 29 2.51 1.08 -5.37
N GLY A 30 3.42 0.58 -4.53
CA GLY A 30 4.62 1.30 -4.10
C GLY A 30 4.39 2.33 -3.00
N TYR A 31 3.23 2.34 -2.34
CA TYR A 31 3.02 3.15 -1.14
C TYR A 31 1.93 2.61 -0.21
N CYS A 32 2.06 2.90 1.09
CA CYS A 32 0.96 2.73 2.03
C CYS A 32 0.01 3.92 1.95
N CYS A 33 -1.25 3.67 1.62
CA CYS A 33 -2.26 4.72 1.55
C CYS A 33 -2.87 5.06 2.93
N GLY A 34 -2.69 4.20 3.95
CA GLY A 34 -3.34 4.36 5.26
C GLY A 34 -4.78 3.82 5.33
N SER A 35 -5.17 2.91 4.44
CA SER A 35 -6.52 2.29 4.43
C SER A 35 -6.68 1.13 5.42
N ARG A 36 -5.64 0.78 6.20
CA ARG A 36 -5.63 -0.38 7.11
C ARG A 36 -5.95 -1.70 6.40
N CYS A 37 -5.30 -1.93 5.25
CA CYS A 37 -5.45 -3.16 4.48
C CYS A 37 -4.93 -4.37 5.26
N ARG A 38 -5.62 -5.51 5.17
CA ARG A 38 -5.24 -6.77 5.86
C ARG A 38 -3.84 -7.26 5.48
N HIS A 39 -3.48 -7.12 4.21
CA HIS A 39 -2.24 -7.64 3.61
C HIS A 39 -1.23 -6.52 3.29
N CYS A 40 -1.14 -5.48 4.13
CA CYS A 40 -0.22 -4.37 3.87
C CYS A 40 1.24 -4.80 4.10
N PRO A 41 2.15 -4.66 3.10
CA PRO A 41 3.57 -5.05 3.21
C PRO A 41 4.39 -4.16 4.15
N TYR A 42 3.93 -2.94 4.38
CA TYR A 42 4.76 -1.92 5.04
C TYR A 42 4.81 -2.14 6.56
N PRO A 43 5.91 -1.74 7.23
CA PRO A 43 6.04 -1.77 8.69
C PRO A 43 4.85 -1.11 9.41
N LYS A 44 4.51 -1.61 10.60
CA LYS A 44 3.34 -1.14 11.37
C LYS A 44 3.47 0.33 11.75
N GLU A 45 4.68 0.81 11.96
CA GLU A 45 5.03 2.19 12.27
C GLU A 45 4.63 3.12 11.11
N ILE A 46 4.95 2.71 9.88
CA ILE A 46 4.58 3.43 8.65
C ILE A 46 3.06 3.36 8.45
N GLN A 47 2.45 2.18 8.66
CA GLN A 47 0.99 2.05 8.58
C GLN A 47 0.29 3.00 9.55
N ALA A 48 0.74 3.09 10.81
CA ALA A 48 0.16 3.98 11.81
C ALA A 48 0.25 5.45 11.37
N GLN A 49 1.42 5.90 10.91
CA GLN A 49 1.63 7.27 10.45
C GLN A 49 0.78 7.60 9.22
N THR A 50 0.72 6.70 8.23
CA THR A 50 -0.10 6.91 7.02
C THR A 50 -1.61 6.90 7.31
N VAL A 51 -2.06 6.12 8.30
CA VAL A 51 -3.45 6.16 8.79
C VAL A 51 -3.76 7.52 9.40
N GLN A 52 -2.89 8.06 10.26
CA GLN A 52 -3.08 9.40 10.83
C GLN A 52 -3.17 10.48 9.75
N LEU A 53 -2.23 10.47 8.79
CA LEU A 53 -2.26 11.42 7.67
C LEU A 53 -3.58 11.34 6.87
N ARG A 54 -4.13 10.13 6.68
CA ARG A 54 -5.43 9.98 6.03
C ARG A 54 -6.57 10.54 6.87
N LEU A 55 -6.57 10.33 8.19
CA LEU A 55 -7.59 10.88 9.10
C LEU A 55 -7.54 12.42 9.15
N GLU A 56 -6.35 13.01 9.05
CA GLU A 56 -6.13 14.45 8.92
C GLU A 56 -6.52 15.03 7.56
N GLY A 57 -7.04 14.22 6.63
CA GLY A 57 -7.41 14.67 5.28
C GLY A 57 -6.21 14.88 4.34
N ARG A 58 -5.02 14.36 4.69
CA ARG A 58 -3.77 14.46 3.93
C ARG A 58 -3.28 13.09 3.47
N PRO A 59 -4.11 12.29 2.76
CA PRO A 59 -3.73 10.93 2.39
C PRO A 59 -2.56 10.94 1.41
N ILE A 60 -1.73 9.90 1.49
CA ILE A 60 -0.69 9.66 0.49
C ILE A 60 -1.36 9.07 -0.75
N GLN A 61 -1.11 9.68 -1.90
CA GLN A 61 -1.75 9.33 -3.16
C GLN A 61 -0.78 8.82 -4.22
N SER A 62 0.53 8.89 -3.97
CA SER A 62 1.53 8.47 -4.93
C SER A 62 2.75 7.82 -4.28
N ARG A 63 3.48 7.03 -5.07
CA ARG A 63 4.74 6.41 -4.67
C ARG A 63 5.78 7.46 -4.31
N GLU A 64 5.85 8.55 -5.06
CA GLU A 64 6.82 9.63 -4.87
C GLU A 64 6.58 10.31 -3.51
N ALA A 65 5.34 10.66 -3.19
CA ALA A 65 4.98 11.26 -1.91
C ALA A 65 5.29 10.33 -0.72
N PHE A 66 5.16 9.01 -0.92
CA PHE A 66 5.51 8.02 0.08
C PHE A 66 7.02 7.90 0.27
N VAL A 67 7.77 7.77 -0.82
CA VAL A 67 9.24 7.65 -0.78
C VAL A 67 9.88 8.91 -0.20
N VAL A 68 9.38 10.10 -0.52
CA VAL A 68 9.89 11.35 0.07
C VAL A 68 9.71 11.38 1.60
N ARG A 69 8.64 10.77 2.14
CA ARG A 69 8.36 10.77 3.58
C ARG A 69 9.00 9.59 4.33
N PHE A 70 8.92 8.40 3.76
CA PHE A 70 9.26 7.14 4.42
C PHE A 70 10.41 6.38 3.74
N GLY A 71 10.88 6.85 2.59
CA GLY A 71 12.00 6.25 1.87
C GLY A 71 13.23 6.03 2.73
N PRO A 72 13.68 7.01 3.56
CA PRO A 72 14.80 6.81 4.47
C PRO A 72 14.56 5.67 5.47
N LEU A 73 13.34 5.53 5.99
CA LEU A 73 12.96 4.51 6.97
C LEU A 73 12.87 3.09 6.40
N LEU A 74 12.85 2.93 5.07
CA LEU A 74 12.82 1.63 4.39
C LEU A 74 14.21 1.17 3.91
N VAL A 75 15.23 2.01 4.07
CA VAL A 75 16.62 1.74 3.65
C VAL A 75 17.49 1.31 4.84
N GLU A 76 16.99 1.41 6.07
CA GLU A 76 17.73 1.04 7.27
C GLU A 76 17.51 -0.46 7.61
N PRO A 77 18.58 -1.26 7.69
CA PRO A 77 18.53 -2.68 8.08
C PRO A 77 18.28 -2.89 9.59
#